data_AF-A0A7K3FY80-F1
#
_entry.id   AF-A0A7K3FY80-F1
#
_cell.length_a   1.000
_cell.length_b   1.000
_cell.length_c   1.000
_cell.angle_alpha   90.00
_cell.angle_beta   90.00
_cell.angle_gamma   90.00
#
_symmetry.space_group_name_H-M   'P 1'
#
loop_
_entity.id
_entity.type
_entity.pdbx_description
1 polymer ?
#
loop_
_entity_poly.entity_id
_entity_poly.type
_entity_poly.pdbx_seq_one_letter_code
_entity_poly.pdbx_strand_id
1 'polypeptide(L)'
;QADGFARALLGPDCGPGDPRRTVALTVWLLERAALRGDTALETGAVRAGLAAHSVPDPDEAIETAVSEGAVLLFQEEREAPEETAEDTEEPGESGANGESGEEPPALLGLDRYALAEESLAEGLARLVRTATADAWEGSELARAAGAHGLVLHTGGEAARAEPVALAAA
;
A
#
# COMPACT_ATOMS: atom_id res chain seq x y z
N GLN A 1 1.15 -2.55 29.25
CA GLN A 1 1.28 -1.77 30.51
C GLN A 1 0.79 -0.32 30.36
N ALA A 2 0.87 0.30 29.18
CA ALA A 2 0.40 1.68 28.95
C ALA A 2 -1.11 1.88 29.23
N ASP A 3 -1.98 0.97 28.79
CA ASP A 3 -3.44 1.09 28.95
C ASP A 3 -3.88 1.14 30.43
N GLY A 4 -3.20 0.38 31.30
CA GLY A 4 -3.46 0.43 32.75
C GLY A 4 -3.02 1.73 33.40
N PHE A 5 -1.92 2.32 32.93
CA PHE A 5 -1.45 3.63 33.40
C PHE A 5 -2.36 4.77 32.95
N ALA A 6 -2.82 4.73 31.68
CA ALA A 6 -3.76 5.69 31.13
C ALA A 6 -5.06 5.73 31.94
N ARG A 7 -5.66 4.58 32.25
CA ARG A 7 -6.87 4.50 33.08
C ARG A 7 -6.66 5.04 34.50
N ALA A 8 -5.50 4.78 35.09
CA ALA A 8 -5.16 5.28 36.42
C ALA A 8 -5.00 6.82 36.46
N LEU A 9 -4.48 7.43 35.37
CA LEU A 9 -4.28 8.87 35.26
C LEU A 9 -5.56 9.62 34.81
N LEU A 10 -6.31 9.04 33.89
CA LEU A 10 -7.46 9.67 33.22
C LEU A 10 -8.79 9.43 33.93
N GLY A 11 -8.81 8.54 34.92
CA GLY A 11 -9.99 8.28 35.74
C GLY A 11 -11.01 7.34 35.09
N PRO A 12 -12.19 7.20 35.71
CA PRO A 12 -13.20 6.20 35.33
C PRO A 12 -13.84 6.44 33.96
N ASP A 13 -13.71 7.66 33.42
CA ASP A 13 -14.26 8.03 32.12
C ASP A 13 -13.39 7.51 30.95
N CYS A 14 -12.19 7.00 31.24
CA CYS A 14 -11.32 6.34 30.25
C CYS A 14 -11.80 4.90 29.97
N GLY A 15 -12.87 4.81 29.19
CA GLY A 15 -13.47 3.55 28.75
C GLY A 15 -12.80 2.96 27.51
N PRO A 16 -13.23 1.76 27.07
CA PRO A 16 -12.69 1.13 25.87
C PRO A 16 -12.97 1.93 24.58
N GLY A 17 -13.98 2.80 24.57
CA GLY A 17 -14.28 3.71 23.46
C GLY A 17 -13.63 5.10 23.59
N ASP A 18 -12.69 5.32 24.51
CA ASP A 18 -11.97 6.60 24.60
C ASP A 18 -11.27 6.90 23.26
N PRO A 19 -11.52 8.05 22.62
CA PRO A 19 -10.94 8.38 21.31
C PRO A 19 -9.41 8.26 21.25
N ARG A 20 -8.71 8.60 22.34
CA ARG A 20 -7.25 8.49 22.40
C ARG A 20 -6.80 7.03 22.33
N ARG A 21 -7.57 6.13 22.96
CA ARG A 21 -7.30 4.69 22.93
C ARG A 21 -7.61 4.13 21.55
N THR A 22 -8.76 4.49 20.96
CA THR A 22 -9.18 3.94 19.68
C THR A 22 -8.25 4.38 18.55
N VAL A 23 -7.84 5.66 18.50
CA VAL A 23 -6.85 6.17 17.55
C VAL A 23 -5.50 5.44 17.70
N ALA A 24 -4.98 5.36 18.93
CA ALA A 24 -3.72 4.65 19.20
C ALA A 24 -3.79 3.17 18.80
N LEU A 25 -4.95 2.54 18.98
CA LEU A 25 -5.16 1.14 18.63
C LEU A 25 -5.27 0.93 17.11
N THR A 26 -5.93 1.83 16.39
CA THR A 26 -5.97 1.83 14.92
C THR A 26 -4.56 1.92 14.34
N VAL A 27 -3.75 2.87 14.84
CA VAL A 27 -2.33 2.99 14.46
C VAL A 27 -1.57 1.71 14.78
N TRP A 28 -1.72 1.17 15.99
CA TRP A 28 -1.02 -0.05 16.42
C TRP A 28 -1.37 -1.27 15.55
N LEU A 29 -2.63 -1.42 15.10
CA LEU A 29 -3.04 -2.50 14.20
C LEU A 29 -2.29 -2.41 12.86
N LEU A 30 -2.20 -1.21 12.28
CA LEU A 30 -1.44 -0.97 11.05
C LEU A 30 0.06 -1.16 11.24
N GLU A 31 0.63 -0.73 12.37
CA GLU A 31 2.04 -0.99 12.68
C GLU A 31 2.33 -2.49 12.78
N ARG A 32 1.40 -3.27 13.35
CA ARG A 32 1.53 -4.72 13.42
C ARG A 32 1.43 -5.38 12.05
N ALA A 33 0.68 -4.78 11.13
CA ALA A 33 0.57 -5.20 9.73
C ALA A 33 1.86 -4.91 8.96
N ALA A 34 2.42 -3.71 9.13
CA ALA A 34 3.67 -3.30 8.51
C ALA A 34 4.85 -4.21 8.89
N LEU A 35 4.88 -4.71 10.13
CA LEU A 35 5.89 -5.71 10.55
C LEU A 35 5.82 -7.03 9.78
N ARG A 36 4.72 -7.32 9.09
CA ARG A 36 4.54 -8.48 8.20
C ARG A 36 4.71 -8.13 6.71
N GLY A 37 4.88 -6.85 6.39
CA GLY A 37 4.98 -6.34 5.03
C GLY A 37 3.72 -5.65 4.50
N ASP A 38 2.63 -5.62 5.27
CA ASP A 38 1.38 -4.95 4.87
C ASP A 38 1.47 -3.44 5.18
N THR A 39 1.57 -2.57 4.17
CA THR A 39 1.65 -1.11 4.38
C THR A 39 0.29 -0.42 4.49
N ALA A 40 -0.76 -1.09 4.00
CA ALA A 40 -2.15 -0.70 4.17
C ALA A 40 -3.01 -1.93 4.53
N LEU A 41 -4.18 -1.70 5.13
CA LEU A 41 -5.18 -2.72 5.43
C LEU A 41 -6.56 -2.29 4.94
N GLU A 42 -7.36 -3.23 4.48
CA GLU A 42 -8.79 -2.97 4.24
C GLU A 42 -9.49 -2.47 5.50
N THR A 43 -10.40 -1.50 5.32
CA THR A 43 -11.20 -0.92 6.40
C THR A 43 -11.96 -2.00 7.17
N GLY A 44 -12.42 -3.06 6.49
CA GLY A 44 -13.06 -4.23 7.12
C GLY A 44 -12.13 -5.00 8.06
N ALA A 45 -10.86 -5.17 7.71
CA ALA A 45 -9.87 -5.83 8.55
C ALA A 45 -9.54 -5.00 9.80
N VAL A 46 -9.42 -3.68 9.65
CA VAL A 46 -9.20 -2.75 10.77
C VAL A 46 -10.39 -2.78 11.73
N ARG A 47 -11.62 -2.70 11.21
CA ARG A 47 -12.86 -2.85 11.98
C ARG A 47 -12.89 -4.12 12.80
N ALA A 48 -12.58 -5.26 12.18
CA ALA A 48 -12.54 -6.55 12.86
C ALA A 48 -11.48 -6.58 13.98
N GLY A 49 -10.30 -6.00 13.73
CA GLY A 49 -9.24 -5.85 14.73
C GLY A 49 -9.67 -4.99 15.92
N LEU A 50 -10.29 -3.83 15.68
CA LEU A 50 -10.81 -2.95 16.73
C LEU A 50 -11.89 -3.64 17.57
N ALA A 51 -12.82 -4.34 16.92
CA ALA A 51 -13.86 -5.12 17.60
C ALA A 51 -13.26 -6.22 18.50
N ALA A 52 -12.22 -6.92 18.02
CA ALA A 52 -11.50 -7.94 18.79
C ALA A 52 -10.84 -7.37 20.07
N HIS A 53 -10.56 -6.07 20.10
CA HIS A 53 -10.03 -5.34 21.26
C HIS A 53 -11.10 -4.57 22.05
N SER A 54 -12.37 -4.95 21.85
CA SER A 54 -13.54 -4.43 22.57
C SER A 54 -13.80 -2.94 22.34
N VAL A 55 -13.44 -2.40 21.18
CA VAL A 55 -13.88 -1.06 20.76
C VAL A 55 -15.39 -1.10 20.48
N PRO A 56 -16.22 -0.29 21.16
CA PRO A 56 -17.68 -0.35 21.02
C PRO A 56 -18.17 0.03 19.62
N ASP A 57 -17.57 1.05 19.02
CA ASP A 57 -17.87 1.55 17.67
C ASP A 57 -16.58 1.62 16.84
N PRO A 58 -16.27 0.58 16.05
CA PRO A 58 -15.11 0.57 15.17
C PRO A 58 -15.19 1.57 14.00
N ASP A 59 -16.39 1.95 13.54
CA ASP A 59 -16.57 2.93 12.47
C ASP A 59 -16.12 4.31 12.97
N GLU A 60 -16.72 4.76 14.08
CA GLU A 60 -16.42 6.04 14.69
C GLU A 60 -14.92 6.15 15.05
N ALA A 61 -14.32 5.04 15.51
CA ALA A 61 -12.89 4.96 15.78
C ALA A 61 -12.01 5.19 14.54
N ILE A 62 -12.39 4.63 13.39
CA ILE A 62 -11.69 4.81 12.12
C ILE A 62 -11.87 6.25 11.63
N GLU A 63 -13.10 6.77 11.62
CA GLU A 63 -13.40 8.15 11.24
C GLU A 63 -12.60 9.15 12.09
N THR A 64 -12.55 8.92 13.41
CA THR A 64 -11.75 9.74 14.33
C THR A 64 -10.28 9.70 13.96
N ALA A 65 -9.71 8.51 13.75
CA ALA A 65 -8.29 8.36 13.39
C ALA A 65 -7.94 9.04 12.06
N VAL A 66 -8.83 9.00 11.08
CA VAL A 66 -8.69 9.74 9.81
C VAL A 66 -8.76 11.24 10.06
N SER A 67 -9.73 11.71 10.85
CA SER A 67 -9.91 13.15 11.14
C SER A 67 -8.73 13.75 11.93
N GLU A 68 -8.08 12.97 12.79
CA GLU A 68 -6.87 13.35 13.51
C GLU A 68 -5.60 13.25 12.65
N GLY A 69 -5.70 12.74 11.42
CA GLY A 69 -4.56 12.53 10.52
C GLY A 69 -3.62 11.42 10.99
N ALA A 70 -4.07 10.54 11.88
CA ALA A 70 -3.27 9.42 12.38
C ALA A 70 -3.12 8.30 11.33
N VAL A 71 -4.08 8.21 10.42
CA VAL A 71 -4.13 7.28 9.28
C VAL A 71 -4.72 7.99 8.06
N LEU A 72 -4.40 7.49 6.88
CA LEU A 72 -4.94 7.99 5.61
C LEU A 72 -5.86 6.93 5.00
N LEU A 73 -7.00 7.38 4.45
CA LEU A 73 -7.97 6.54 3.75
C LEU A 73 -7.71 6.65 2.24
N PHE A 74 -7.56 5.49 1.59
CA PHE A 74 -7.40 5.35 0.16
C PHE A 74 -8.59 4.59 -0.42
N GLN A 75 -9.00 4.98 -1.61
CA GLN A 75 -9.89 4.18 -2.43
C GLN A 75 -9.07 3.79 -3.65
N GLU A 76 -8.96 2.50 -3.92
CA GLU A 76 -8.33 2.07 -5.16
C GLU A 76 -9.17 2.61 -6.32
N GLU A 77 -8.55 3.40 -7.18
CA GLU A 77 -9.21 3.85 -8.40
C GLU A 77 -9.34 2.64 -9.31
N ARG A 78 -10.57 2.31 -9.72
CA ARG A 78 -10.79 1.32 -10.77
C ARG A 78 -10.12 1.86 -12.03
N GLU A 79 -9.12 1.16 -12.56
CA GLU A 79 -8.67 1.42 -13.93
C GLU A 79 -9.91 1.26 -14.82
N ALA A 80 -10.36 2.36 -15.40
CA ALA A 80 -11.35 2.28 -16.47
C ALA A 80 -10.73 1.39 -17.55
N PRO A 81 -11.49 0.44 -18.13
CA PRO A 81 -10.95 -0.34 -19.23
C PRO A 81 -10.43 0.65 -20.27
N GLU A 82 -9.12 0.57 -20.55
CA GLU A 82 -8.55 1.32 -21.66
C GLU A 82 -9.42 1.00 -22.87
N GLU A 83 -10.10 2.00 -23.43
CA GLU A 83 -10.68 1.86 -24.76
C GLU A 83 -9.50 1.67 -25.71
N THR A 84 -9.04 0.44 -25.86
CA THR A 84 -8.22 0.02 -27.00
C THR A 84 -9.09 0.23 -28.22
N ALA A 85 -9.01 1.43 -28.76
CA ALA A 85 -9.45 1.74 -30.10
C ALA A 85 -8.54 1.02 -31.08
N GLU A 86 -8.80 -0.27 -31.31
CA GLU A 86 -8.39 -0.98 -32.51
C GLU A 86 -9.35 -2.15 -32.79
N ASP A 87 -10.27 -1.82 -33.70
CA ASP A 87 -11.06 -2.67 -34.58
C ASP A 87 -10.39 -4.03 -34.88
N THR A 88 -10.95 -5.16 -34.41
CA THR A 88 -10.98 -6.47 -35.13
C THR A 88 -11.98 -7.41 -34.44
N GLU A 89 -13.02 -7.79 -35.17
CA GLU A 89 -13.96 -8.86 -34.83
C GLU A 89 -13.26 -10.24 -34.79
N GLU A 90 -13.34 -10.99 -33.69
CA GLU A 90 -13.60 -12.45 -33.66
C GLU A 90 -14.06 -12.89 -32.24
N PRO A 91 -15.08 -13.77 -32.09
CA PRO A 91 -15.53 -14.25 -30.80
C PRO A 91 -14.85 -15.58 -30.43
N GLY A 92 -14.09 -15.60 -29.33
CA GLY A 92 -13.48 -16.81 -28.78
C GLY A 92 -13.40 -16.79 -27.26
N GLU A 93 -14.19 -17.65 -26.61
CA GLU A 93 -14.23 -17.88 -25.16
C GLU A 93 -12.86 -18.25 -24.58
N SER A 94 -12.39 -17.52 -23.55
CA SER A 94 -12.05 -18.07 -22.23
C SER A 94 -11.11 -17.14 -21.47
N GLY A 95 -11.62 -16.58 -20.38
CA GLY A 95 -10.84 -15.81 -19.42
C GLY A 95 -11.75 -15.19 -18.37
N ALA A 96 -12.64 -15.99 -17.79
CA ALA A 96 -13.45 -15.58 -16.65
C ALA A 96 -12.52 -15.20 -15.48
N ASN A 97 -12.31 -13.90 -15.27
CA ASN A 97 -12.11 -13.39 -13.93
C ASN A 97 -13.08 -12.22 -13.76
N GLY A 98 -14.15 -12.50 -13.00
CA GLY A 98 -15.31 -11.63 -12.90
C GLY A 98 -14.93 -10.23 -12.45
N GLU A 99 -15.23 -9.26 -13.29
CA GLU A 99 -15.56 -7.91 -12.85
C GLU A 99 -16.82 -8.00 -12.01
N SER A 100 -16.67 -8.32 -10.73
CA SER A 100 -17.68 -7.95 -9.75
C SER A 100 -17.81 -6.43 -9.84
N GLY A 101 -18.99 -5.92 -10.21
CA GLY A 101 -19.30 -4.49 -10.20
C GLY A 101 -19.33 -3.86 -8.80
N GLU A 102 -18.62 -4.44 -7.85
CA GLU A 102 -18.44 -3.96 -6.49
C GLU A 102 -17.33 -2.90 -6.48
N GLU A 103 -17.52 -1.85 -5.68
CA GLU A 103 -16.48 -0.83 -5.47
C GLU A 103 -15.28 -1.50 -4.79
N PRO A 104 -14.04 -1.21 -5.24
CA PRO A 104 -12.86 -1.79 -4.61
C PRO A 104 -12.80 -1.37 -3.14
N PRO A 105 -12.27 -2.23 -2.25
CA PRO A 105 -12.33 -1.99 -0.82
C PRO A 105 -11.49 -0.78 -0.43
N ALA A 106 -12.03 0.07 0.45
CA ALA A 106 -11.28 1.20 0.98
C ALA A 106 -10.15 0.73 1.91
N LEU A 107 -8.95 1.26 1.71
CA LEU A 107 -7.73 0.91 2.43
C LEU A 107 -7.35 2.01 3.43
N LEU A 108 -6.77 1.60 4.55
CA LEU A 108 -6.18 2.49 5.56
C LEU A 108 -4.68 2.26 5.62
N GLY A 109 -3.90 3.34 5.49
CA GLY A 109 -2.45 3.33 5.59
C GLY A 109 -1.94 4.25 6.70
N LEU A 110 -0.76 3.96 7.24
CA LEU A 110 -0.06 4.93 8.09
C LEU A 110 0.49 6.06 7.22
N ASP A 111 0.34 7.30 7.67
CA ASP A 111 0.83 8.51 6.98
C ASP A 111 2.27 8.35 6.45
N ARG A 112 3.20 7.89 7.31
CA ARG A 112 4.61 7.68 6.92
C ARG A 112 4.83 6.71 5.75
N TYR A 113 3.98 5.69 5.61
CA TYR A 113 4.12 4.68 4.55
C TYR A 113 3.38 5.14 3.31
N ALA A 114 2.17 5.65 3.48
CA ALA A 114 1.40 6.25 2.40
C ALA A 114 2.16 7.37 1.66
N LEU A 115 2.72 8.34 2.39
CA LEU A 115 3.49 9.42 1.78
C LEU A 115 4.79 8.91 1.12
N ALA A 116 5.41 7.88 1.69
CA ALA A 116 6.60 7.27 1.11
C ALA A 116 6.27 6.54 -0.20
N GLU A 117 5.14 5.83 -0.25
CA GLU A 117 4.66 5.12 -1.43
C GLU A 117 4.24 6.08 -2.54
N GLU A 118 3.49 7.13 -2.23
CA GLU A 118 3.12 8.16 -3.20
C GLU A 118 4.38 8.84 -3.79
N SER A 119 5.32 9.21 -2.93
CA SER A 119 6.59 9.80 -3.38
C SER A 119 7.42 8.83 -4.23
N LEU A 120 7.37 7.52 -3.92
CA LEU A 120 8.05 6.49 -4.69
C LEU A 120 7.37 6.32 -6.06
N ALA A 121 6.05 6.20 -6.09
CA ALA A 121 5.25 6.05 -7.29
C ALA A 121 5.50 7.22 -8.26
N GLU A 122 5.40 8.46 -7.78
CA GLU A 122 5.67 9.64 -8.61
C GLU A 122 7.14 9.71 -9.05
N GLY A 123 8.06 9.30 -8.18
CA GLY A 123 9.48 9.17 -8.52
C GLY A 123 9.71 8.18 -9.68
N LEU A 124 9.12 6.99 -9.60
CA LEU A 124 9.22 5.95 -10.63
C LEU A 124 8.53 6.38 -11.92
N ALA A 125 7.34 6.96 -11.84
CA ALA A 125 6.59 7.44 -12.99
C ALA A 125 7.40 8.51 -13.76
N ARG A 126 8.05 9.43 -13.03
CA ARG A 126 8.96 10.41 -13.63
C ARG A 126 10.18 9.74 -14.28
N LEU A 127 10.81 8.75 -13.64
CA LEU A 127 11.95 8.03 -14.23
C LEU A 127 11.55 7.34 -15.54
N VAL A 128 10.44 6.61 -15.55
CA VAL A 128 9.89 5.94 -16.74
C VAL A 128 9.64 6.94 -17.87
N ARG A 129 9.06 8.12 -17.57
CA ARG A 129 8.83 9.18 -18.58
C ARG A 129 10.10 9.80 -19.14
N THR A 130 11.21 9.76 -18.40
CA THR A 130 12.49 10.35 -18.82
C THR A 130 13.45 9.36 -19.49
N ALA A 131 13.25 8.07 -19.26
CA ALA A 131 14.06 7.02 -19.85
C ALA A 131 13.87 6.97 -21.36
N THR A 132 14.98 6.92 -22.12
CA THR A 132 14.96 6.66 -23.56
C THR A 132 15.55 5.29 -23.81
N ALA A 133 14.79 4.42 -24.49
CA ALA A 133 15.29 3.11 -24.89
C ALA A 133 16.55 3.25 -25.77
N ASP A 134 17.54 2.41 -25.49
CA ASP A 134 18.79 2.30 -26.24
C ASP A 134 19.27 0.85 -26.28
N ALA A 135 20.07 0.50 -27.29
CA ALA A 135 20.61 -0.85 -27.45
C ALA A 135 21.94 -0.97 -26.71
N TRP A 136 21.92 -1.54 -25.51
CA TRP A 136 23.12 -1.81 -24.73
C TRP A 136 23.58 -3.26 -24.91
N GLU A 137 24.88 -3.45 -25.11
CA GLU A 137 25.49 -4.78 -25.15
C GLU A 137 25.83 -5.28 -23.73
N GLY A 138 25.93 -6.60 -23.55
CA GLY A 138 26.41 -7.20 -22.31
C GLY A 138 25.42 -8.16 -21.63
N SER A 139 25.39 -8.12 -20.30
CA SER A 139 24.56 -9.01 -19.47
C SER A 139 23.06 -8.83 -19.77
N GLU A 140 22.24 -9.78 -19.29
CA GLU A 140 20.78 -9.65 -19.39
C GLU A 140 20.28 -8.37 -18.72
N LEU A 141 20.82 -8.03 -17.54
CA LEU A 141 20.52 -6.78 -16.84
C LEU A 141 20.92 -5.55 -17.66
N ALA A 142 22.07 -5.55 -18.35
CA ALA A 142 22.50 -4.44 -19.19
C ALA A 142 21.54 -4.22 -20.38
N ARG A 143 21.18 -5.30 -21.07
CA ARG A 143 20.22 -5.27 -22.18
C ARG A 143 18.84 -4.80 -21.72
N ALA A 144 18.35 -5.29 -20.58
CA ALA A 144 17.07 -4.88 -20.01
C ALA A 144 17.08 -3.40 -19.59
N ALA A 145 18.17 -2.94 -18.95
CA ALA A 145 18.33 -1.55 -18.55
C ALA A 145 18.38 -0.60 -19.77
N GLY A 146 19.09 -0.96 -20.84
CA GLY A 146 19.09 -0.20 -22.08
C GLY A 146 17.70 -0.13 -22.72
N ALA A 147 16.99 -1.26 -22.81
CA ALA A 147 15.69 -1.33 -23.47
C ALA A 147 14.57 -0.60 -22.69
N HIS A 148 14.60 -0.60 -21.36
CA HIS A 148 13.48 -0.13 -20.53
C HIS A 148 13.81 1.06 -19.64
N GLY A 149 15.09 1.38 -19.40
CA GLY A 149 15.58 2.46 -18.54
C GLY A 149 15.32 2.31 -17.04
N LEU A 150 14.31 1.54 -16.63
CA LEU A 150 14.01 1.17 -15.26
C LEU A 150 13.70 -0.33 -15.19
N VAL A 151 14.45 -1.05 -14.34
CA VAL A 151 14.31 -2.50 -14.17
C VAL A 151 14.23 -2.84 -12.69
N LEU A 152 13.24 -3.65 -12.31
CA LEU A 152 13.17 -4.26 -10.99
C LEU A 152 14.07 -5.50 -10.96
N HIS A 153 15.27 -5.36 -10.40
CA HIS A 153 16.20 -6.48 -10.22
C HIS A 153 16.01 -7.11 -8.84
N THR A 154 15.67 -8.40 -8.80
CA THR A 154 15.45 -9.14 -7.55
C THR A 154 16.39 -10.34 -7.45
N GLY A 155 16.78 -10.69 -6.23
CA GLY A 155 17.68 -11.83 -6.00
C GLY A 155 18.25 -11.84 -4.58
N GLY A 156 19.02 -12.88 -4.27
CA GLY A 156 19.76 -12.98 -3.00
C GLY A 156 21.02 -12.12 -2.97
N GLU A 157 21.81 -12.24 -1.89
CA GLU A 157 23.04 -11.44 -1.69
C GLU A 157 24.01 -11.51 -2.87
N ALA A 158 24.16 -12.68 -3.49
CA ALA A 158 25.04 -12.87 -4.64
C ALA A 158 24.63 -12.04 -5.87
N ALA A 159 23.33 -11.81 -6.07
CA ALA A 159 22.79 -11.05 -7.20
C ALA A 159 23.12 -9.55 -7.13
N ARG A 160 23.56 -9.04 -5.97
CA ARG A 160 24.00 -7.64 -5.80
C ARG A 160 25.24 -7.29 -6.61
N ALA A 161 26.04 -8.28 -7.01
CA ALA A 161 27.19 -8.05 -7.87
C ALA A 161 26.79 -7.58 -9.28
N GLU A 162 25.59 -7.93 -9.76
CA GLU A 162 25.16 -7.64 -11.12
C GLU A 162 24.85 -6.14 -11.35
N PRO A 163 24.06 -5.44 -10.51
CA PRO A 163 23.91 -3.99 -10.64
C PRO A 163 25.22 -3.21 -10.45
N VAL A 164 26.10 -3.69 -9.56
CA VAL A 164 27.41 -3.06 -9.35
C VAL A 164 28.30 -3.18 -10.59
N ALA A 165 28.30 -4.35 -11.24
CA ALA A 165 29.02 -4.55 -12.49
C ALA A 165 28.45 -3.67 -13.62
N LEU A 166 27.12 -3.54 -13.70
CA LEU A 166 26.47 -2.64 -14.67
C LEU A 166 26.86 -1.18 -14.45
N ALA A 167 26.89 -0.71 -13.20
CA ALA A 167 27.27 0.67 -12.87
C ALA A 167 28.75 0.99 -13.13
N ALA A 168 29.60 -0.03 -13.28
CA ALA A 168 31.03 0.11 -13.55
C ALA A 168 31.41 -0.07 -15.03
N ALA A 169 30.45 -0.47 -15.88
CA ALA A 169 30.62 -0.64 -17.32
C ALA A 169 30.52 0.70 -18.06
#